data_AF-A0A968ZH09-F1
#
_entry.id   AF-A0A968ZH09-F1
#
_cell.length_a   1.000
_cell.length_b   1.000
_cell.length_c   1.000
_cell.angle_alpha   90.00
_cell.angle_beta   90.00
_cell.angle_gamma   90.00
#
_symmetry.space_group_name_H-M   'P 1'
#
loop_
_entity.id
_entity.type
_entity.pdbx_description
1 polymer ?
#
loop_
_entity_poly.entity_id
_entity_poly.type
_entity_poly.pdbx_seq_one_letter_code
_entity_poly.pdbx_strand_id
1 'polypeptide(L)'
;MNDMDAPELIAILGEQRAQEIMQLTPEERFAATSGAYAFRAFGISKKLNKISDFRKLTAMMQTVFGNPILAQSFMQRYSADRYLDEILSSLDVDVSRIKLTKDEEQLRAEQTALAQQQAEAEQGVEPGQDGDQSKIPQAGGDNMGEEGMSDRPQAIGFPPSPAVKGMTVR
;
A
#
# COMPACT_ATOMS: atom_id res chain seq x y z
N MET A 1 -33.07 15.74 -47.50
CA MET A 1 -31.64 15.66 -47.88
C MET A 1 -30.98 14.78 -46.84
N ASN A 2 -30.25 13.73 -47.24
CA ASN A 2 -29.48 12.88 -46.32
C ASN A 2 -28.10 13.52 -46.19
N ASP A 3 -27.76 14.05 -45.03
CA ASP A 3 -26.48 14.76 -44.78
C ASP A 3 -25.30 13.82 -44.47
N MET A 4 -25.47 12.51 -44.68
CA MET A 4 -24.40 11.52 -44.45
C MET A 4 -23.98 10.87 -45.77
N ASP A 5 -22.68 10.94 -46.06
CA ASP A 5 -22.09 10.34 -47.24
C ASP A 5 -22.04 8.80 -47.10
N ALA A 6 -22.81 8.14 -47.97
CA ALA A 6 -22.86 6.68 -48.05
C ALA A 6 -21.48 5.99 -48.12
N PRO A 7 -20.50 6.46 -48.93
CA PRO A 7 -19.20 5.80 -48.99
C PRO A 7 -18.39 5.91 -47.68
N GLU A 8 -18.50 7.03 -46.95
CA GLU A 8 -17.80 7.20 -45.67
C GLU A 8 -18.41 6.31 -44.58
N LEU A 9 -19.75 6.24 -44.51
CA LEU A 9 -20.44 5.36 -43.56
C LEU A 9 -20.11 3.88 -43.80
N ILE A 10 -20.06 3.45 -45.06
CA ILE A 10 -19.69 2.07 -45.42
C ILE A 10 -18.25 1.77 -45.02
N ALA A 11 -17.33 2.72 -45.20
CA ALA A 11 -15.93 2.55 -44.81
C ALA A 11 -15.74 2.44 -43.29
N ILE A 12 -16.56 3.11 -42.48
CA ILE A 12 -16.43 3.13 -41.01
C ILE A 12 -17.18 1.99 -40.33
N LEU A 13 -18.39 1.66 -40.79
CA LEU A 13 -19.32 0.76 -40.09
C LEU A 13 -19.55 -0.58 -40.82
N GLY A 14 -19.13 -0.69 -42.08
CA GLY A 14 -19.42 -1.82 -42.96
C GLY A 14 -20.78 -1.69 -43.67
N GLU A 15 -20.92 -2.44 -44.76
CA GLU A 15 -22.00 -2.29 -45.74
C GLU A 15 -23.41 -2.51 -45.15
N GLN A 16 -23.58 -3.53 -44.30
CA GLN A 16 -24.87 -3.85 -43.68
C GLN A 16 -25.34 -2.77 -42.69
N ARG A 17 -24.47 -2.34 -41.77
CA ARG A 17 -24.84 -1.32 -40.76
C ARG A 17 -25.02 0.06 -41.37
N ALA A 18 -24.25 0.38 -42.41
CA ALA A 18 -24.42 1.63 -43.14
C ALA A 18 -25.80 1.69 -43.81
N GLN A 19 -26.27 0.60 -44.42
CA GLN A 19 -27.61 0.54 -45.01
C GLN A 19 -28.72 0.67 -43.96
N GLU A 20 -28.60 0.03 -42.81
CA GLU A 20 -29.56 0.15 -41.70
C GLU A 20 -29.68 1.60 -41.21
N ILE A 21 -28.57 2.31 -41.06
CA ILE A 21 -28.56 3.73 -40.63
C ILE A 21 -29.07 4.66 -41.73
N MET A 22 -28.84 4.33 -43.00
CA MET A 22 -29.36 5.11 -44.13
C MET A 22 -30.88 4.99 -44.29
N GLN A 23 -31.49 3.90 -43.82
CA GLN A 23 -32.95 3.69 -43.82
C GLN A 23 -33.67 4.45 -42.69
N LEU A 24 -32.96 4.84 -41.64
CA LEU A 24 -33.53 5.62 -40.54
C LEU A 24 -33.75 7.08 -40.93
N THR A 25 -34.84 7.66 -40.44
CA THR A 25 -35.07 9.11 -40.55
C THR A 25 -34.02 9.89 -39.75
N PRO A 26 -33.74 11.17 -40.09
CA PRO A 26 -32.82 12.01 -39.32
C PRO A 26 -33.15 12.06 -37.81
N GLU A 27 -34.43 12.07 -37.48
CA GLU A 27 -34.94 12.13 -36.10
C GLU A 27 -34.66 10.83 -35.34
N GLU A 28 -34.90 9.68 -35.96
CA GLU A 28 -34.61 8.36 -35.38
C GLU A 28 -33.11 8.13 -35.20
N ARG A 29 -32.28 8.62 -36.14
CA ARG A 29 -30.82 8.59 -36.01
C ARG A 29 -30.34 9.43 -34.83
N PHE A 30 -30.91 10.62 -34.64
CA PHE A 30 -30.58 11.46 -33.51
C PHE A 30 -30.99 10.81 -32.20
N ALA A 31 -32.20 10.23 -32.12
CA ALA A 31 -32.65 9.50 -30.93
C ALA A 31 -31.76 8.29 -30.59
N ALA A 32 -31.33 7.54 -31.61
CA ALA A 32 -30.46 6.38 -31.43
C ALA A 32 -29.03 6.73 -30.96
N THR A 33 -28.53 7.91 -31.32
CA THR A 33 -27.16 8.34 -31.00
C THR A 33 -27.06 9.23 -29.76
N SER A 34 -28.06 10.08 -29.51
CA SER A 34 -28.06 11.07 -28.42
C SER A 34 -28.13 10.47 -27.01
N GLY A 35 -28.59 9.23 -26.86
CA GLY A 35 -28.68 8.53 -25.56
C GLY A 35 -27.58 7.50 -25.30
N ALA A 36 -26.79 7.12 -26.31
CA ALA A 36 -25.89 5.97 -26.23
C ALA A 36 -24.62 6.22 -25.41
N TYR A 37 -24.21 7.48 -25.26
CA TYR A 37 -22.95 7.85 -24.63
C TYR A 37 -23.15 8.69 -23.37
N ALA A 38 -23.33 8.02 -22.24
CA ALA A 38 -23.30 8.64 -20.92
C ALA A 38 -21.89 8.52 -20.32
N PHE A 39 -21.18 9.63 -20.20
CA PHE A 39 -19.87 9.68 -19.54
C PHE A 39 -20.04 10.01 -18.07
N ARG A 40 -19.65 9.10 -17.18
CA ARG A 40 -19.62 9.39 -15.74
C ARG A 40 -18.32 10.14 -15.43
N ALA A 41 -18.40 11.48 -15.39
CA ALA A 41 -17.26 12.33 -15.08
C ALA A 41 -16.89 12.20 -13.59
N PHE A 42 -15.85 11.43 -13.31
CA PHE A 42 -15.29 11.33 -11.97
C PHE A 42 -14.21 12.40 -11.79
N GLY A 43 -14.60 13.57 -11.27
CA GLY A 43 -13.70 14.68 -11.00
C GLY A 43 -12.80 14.48 -9.76
N ILE A 44 -12.26 15.59 -9.25
CA ILE A 44 -11.37 15.66 -8.07
C ILE A 44 -11.98 14.93 -6.85
N SER A 45 -13.30 14.92 -6.71
CA SER A 45 -14.01 14.20 -5.64
C SER A 45 -13.70 12.72 -5.59
N LYS A 46 -13.46 12.05 -6.72
CA LYS A 46 -13.05 10.62 -6.73
C LYS A 46 -11.65 10.44 -6.15
N LYS A 47 -10.72 11.35 -6.44
CA LYS A 47 -9.36 11.32 -5.84
C LYS A 47 -9.41 11.60 -4.34
N LEU A 48 -10.24 12.54 -3.90
CA LEU A 48 -10.43 12.85 -2.48
C LEU A 48 -11.05 11.66 -1.72
N ASN A 49 -12.04 11.00 -2.30
CA ASN A 49 -12.64 9.80 -1.70
C ASN A 49 -11.61 8.67 -1.56
N LYS A 50 -10.77 8.45 -2.57
CA LYS A 50 -9.68 7.46 -2.50
C LYS A 50 -8.68 7.73 -1.37
N ILE A 51 -8.25 8.98 -1.22
CA ILE A 51 -7.37 9.38 -0.10
C ILE A 51 -8.08 9.17 1.24
N SER A 52 -9.37 9.48 1.32
CA SER A 52 -10.18 9.25 2.52
C SER A 52 -10.26 7.77 2.86
N ASP A 53 -10.49 6.90 1.88
CA ASP A 53 -10.60 5.46 2.08
C ASP A 53 -9.26 4.85 2.47
N PHE A 54 -8.17 5.25 1.81
CA PHE A 54 -6.81 4.88 2.21
C PHE A 54 -6.50 5.26 3.67
N ARG A 55 -6.87 6.49 4.09
CA ARG A 55 -6.67 6.94 5.47
C ARG A 55 -7.46 6.11 6.47
N LYS A 56 -8.72 5.77 6.17
CA LYS A 56 -9.55 4.92 7.05
C LYS A 56 -8.94 3.53 7.19
N LEU A 57 -8.58 2.90 6.08
CA LEU A 57 -8.00 1.56 6.09
C LEU A 57 -6.66 1.53 6.81
N THR A 58 -5.81 2.54 6.60
CA THR A 58 -4.51 2.64 7.29
C THR A 58 -4.67 2.91 8.79
N ALA A 59 -5.59 3.78 9.19
CA ALA A 59 -5.88 4.05 10.59
C ALA A 59 -6.46 2.82 11.31
N MET A 60 -7.35 2.08 10.65
CA MET A 60 -7.83 0.80 11.15
C MET A 60 -6.68 -0.20 11.31
N MET A 61 -5.79 -0.29 10.32
CA MET A 61 -4.60 -1.15 10.40
C MET A 61 -3.75 -0.83 11.62
N GLN A 62 -3.40 0.45 11.80
CA GLN A 62 -2.59 0.90 12.94
C GLN A 62 -3.27 0.62 14.28
N THR A 63 -4.60 0.73 14.34
CA THR A 63 -5.38 0.47 15.56
C THR A 63 -5.45 -1.03 15.87
N VAL A 64 -5.68 -1.86 14.85
CA VAL A 64 -5.80 -3.32 14.99
C VAL A 64 -4.44 -3.93 15.34
N PHE A 65 -3.38 -3.58 14.61
CA PHE A 65 -2.05 -4.14 14.85
C PHE A 65 -1.29 -3.47 16.00
N GLY A 66 -1.70 -2.27 16.42
CA GLY A 66 -1.21 -1.63 17.64
C GLY A 66 -1.72 -2.30 18.93
N ASN A 67 -2.76 -3.14 18.85
CA ASN A 67 -3.27 -3.90 19.98
C ASN A 67 -3.18 -5.42 19.70
N PRO A 68 -2.35 -6.18 20.45
CA PRO A 68 -2.14 -7.61 20.21
C PRO A 68 -3.43 -8.46 20.21
N ILE A 69 -4.42 -8.11 21.04
CA ILE A 69 -5.69 -8.84 21.14
C ILE A 69 -6.53 -8.61 19.87
N LEU A 70 -6.60 -7.38 19.40
CA LEU A 70 -7.30 -7.05 18.16
C LEU A 70 -6.60 -7.66 16.95
N ALA A 71 -5.27 -7.63 16.92
CA ALA A 71 -4.46 -8.24 15.87
C ALA A 71 -4.72 -9.75 15.78
N GLN A 72 -4.72 -10.46 16.92
CA GLN A 72 -4.97 -11.90 16.95
C GLN A 72 -6.40 -12.23 16.50
N SER A 73 -7.39 -11.49 16.97
CA SER A 73 -8.79 -11.63 16.53
C SER A 73 -8.97 -11.33 15.04
N PHE A 74 -8.25 -10.34 14.53
CA PHE A 74 -8.26 -9.99 13.11
C PHE A 74 -7.65 -11.09 12.24
N MET A 75 -6.47 -11.60 12.60
CA MET A 75 -5.82 -12.71 11.88
C MET A 75 -6.64 -14.00 11.91
N GLN A 76 -7.45 -14.24 12.95
CA GLN A 76 -8.34 -15.40 13.02
C GLN A 76 -9.54 -15.31 12.09
N ARG A 77 -9.99 -14.10 11.73
CA ARG A 77 -11.25 -13.88 11.00
C ARG A 77 -11.08 -13.31 9.60
N TYR A 78 -9.96 -12.64 9.34
CA TYR A 78 -9.70 -11.90 8.13
C TYR A 78 -8.29 -12.19 7.61
N SER A 79 -8.13 -12.11 6.29
CA SER A 79 -6.81 -12.24 5.64
C SER A 79 -6.13 -10.87 5.63
N ALA A 80 -4.96 -10.79 6.26
CA ALA A 80 -4.12 -9.58 6.24
C ALA A 80 -3.69 -9.24 4.81
N ASP A 81 -3.35 -10.24 3.99
CA ASP A 81 -2.91 -10.03 2.61
C ASP A 81 -4.00 -9.40 1.75
N ARG A 82 -5.23 -9.91 1.82
CA ARG A 82 -6.37 -9.31 1.10
C ARG A 82 -6.69 -7.90 1.57
N TYR A 83 -6.47 -7.63 2.86
CA TYR A 83 -6.67 -6.30 3.42
C TYR A 83 -5.62 -5.30 2.92
N LEU A 84 -4.36 -5.73 2.80
CA LEU A 84 -3.28 -4.94 2.20
C LEU A 84 -3.53 -4.71 0.70
N ASP A 85 -4.00 -5.72 -0.02
CA ASP A 85 -4.41 -5.57 -1.42
C ASP A 85 -5.50 -4.50 -1.58
N GLU A 86 -6.47 -4.46 -0.66
CA GLU A 86 -7.54 -3.47 -0.68
C GLU A 86 -7.05 -2.04 -0.35
N ILE A 87 -6.07 -1.92 0.55
CA ILE A 87 -5.39 -0.64 0.79
C ILE A 87 -4.69 -0.15 -0.49
N LEU A 88 -4.01 -1.04 -1.20
CA LEU A 88 -3.27 -0.69 -2.41
C LEU A 88 -4.21 -0.39 -3.58
N SER A 89 -5.30 -1.15 -3.71
CA SER A 89 -6.34 -0.91 -4.72
C SER A 89 -7.04 0.44 -4.50
N SER A 90 -7.21 0.88 -3.24
CA SER A 90 -7.80 2.19 -2.91
C SER A 90 -6.97 3.37 -3.48
N LEU A 91 -5.68 3.17 -3.72
CA LEU A 91 -4.75 4.14 -4.30
C LEU A 91 -4.58 4.01 -5.82
N ASP A 92 -5.40 3.20 -6.51
CA ASP A 92 -5.20 2.82 -7.93
C ASP A 92 -3.84 2.15 -8.20
N VAL A 93 -3.23 1.51 -7.19
CA VAL A 93 -2.03 0.72 -7.42
C VAL A 93 -2.46 -0.63 -7.99
N ASP A 94 -1.87 -0.98 -9.13
CA ASP A 94 -2.05 -2.31 -9.72
C ASP A 94 -1.32 -3.35 -8.88
N VAL A 95 -2.08 -4.00 -8.00
CA VAL A 95 -1.61 -5.02 -7.05
C VAL A 95 -0.92 -6.19 -7.75
N SER A 96 -1.27 -6.48 -9.01
CA SER A 96 -0.66 -7.58 -9.77
C SER A 96 0.82 -7.34 -10.08
N ARG A 97 1.28 -6.09 -10.07
CA ARG A 97 2.67 -5.72 -10.35
C ARG A 97 3.59 -5.80 -9.13
N ILE A 98 3.02 -5.83 -7.93
CA ILE A 98 3.74 -5.78 -6.65
C ILE A 98 3.64 -7.09 -5.87
N LYS A 99 2.63 -7.92 -6.18
CA LYS A 99 2.55 -9.27 -5.65
C LYS A 99 3.73 -10.09 -6.17
N LEU A 100 4.31 -10.87 -5.28
CA LEU A 100 5.29 -11.86 -5.64
C LEU A 100 4.67 -12.83 -6.65
N THR A 101 5.44 -13.16 -7.68
CA THR A 101 5.08 -14.25 -8.57
C THR A 101 5.18 -15.58 -7.83
N LYS A 102 4.50 -16.62 -8.34
CA LYS A 102 4.55 -17.96 -7.72
C LYS A 102 5.98 -18.50 -7.61
N ASP A 103 6.81 -18.17 -8.59
CA ASP A 103 8.21 -18.59 -8.63
C ASP A 103 9.02 -17.86 -7.54
N GLU A 104 8.76 -16.57 -7.32
CA GLU A 104 9.40 -15.80 -6.23
C GLU A 104 8.90 -16.22 -4.84
N GLU A 105 7.62 -16.57 -4.69
CA GLU A 105 7.08 -17.13 -3.45
C GLU A 105 7.75 -18.47 -3.11
N GLN A 106 7.91 -19.36 -4.09
CA GLN A 106 8.57 -20.65 -3.90
C GLN A 106 10.03 -20.48 -3.54
N LEU A 107 10.75 -19.62 -4.26
CA LEU A 107 12.17 -19.34 -3.97
C LEU A 107 12.34 -18.80 -2.55
N ARG A 108 11.46 -17.91 -2.10
CA ARG A 108 11.51 -17.34 -0.75
C ARG A 108 11.14 -18.38 0.32
N ALA A 109 10.17 -19.24 0.05
CA ALA A 109 9.81 -20.33 0.95
C ALA A 109 10.97 -21.33 1.12
N GLU A 110 11.63 -21.70 0.01
CA GLU A 110 12.79 -22.60 0.03
C GLU A 110 13.96 -21.97 0.78
N GLN A 111 14.22 -20.69 0.55
CA GLN A 111 15.29 -19.95 1.23
C GLN A 111 15.01 -19.82 2.74
N THR A 112 13.75 -19.64 3.13
CA THR A 112 13.34 -19.61 4.54
C THR A 112 13.47 -20.99 5.19
N ALA A 113 13.10 -22.06 4.49
CA ALA A 113 13.24 -23.44 4.97
C ALA A 113 14.71 -23.84 5.15
N LEU A 114 15.58 -23.44 4.22
CA LEU A 114 17.02 -23.70 4.31
C LEU A 114 17.66 -22.96 5.49
N ALA A 115 17.24 -21.70 5.73
CA ALA A 115 17.70 -20.93 6.88
C ALA A 115 17.28 -21.55 8.22
N GLN A 116 16.08 -22.12 8.30
CA GLN A 116 15.62 -22.84 9.50
C GLN A 116 16.42 -24.12 9.74
N GLN A 117 16.70 -24.90 8.69
CA GLN A 117 17.52 -26.11 8.83
C GLN A 117 18.96 -25.80 9.28
N GLN A 118 19.55 -24.70 8.81
CA GLN A 118 20.88 -24.29 9.28
C GLN A 118 20.86 -23.86 10.75
N ALA A 119 19.81 -23.15 11.19
CA ALA A 119 19.65 -22.76 12.60
C ALA A 119 19.44 -23.98 13.52
N GLU A 120 18.74 -25.03 13.07
CA GLU A 120 18.59 -26.28 13.82
C GLU A 120 19.87 -27.13 13.81
N ALA A 121 20.68 -27.08 12.74
CA ALA A 121 21.96 -27.77 12.68
C ALA A 121 23.02 -27.15 13.60
N GLU A 122 22.96 -25.84 13.87
CA GLU A 122 23.83 -25.15 14.84
C GLU A 122 23.38 -25.32 16.31
N GLN A 123 22.14 -25.77 16.56
CA GLN A 123 21.67 -26.16 17.90
C GLN A 123 21.88 -27.65 18.23
N GLY A 124 22.53 -28.40 17.32
CA GLY A 124 22.86 -29.82 17.49
C GLY A 124 24.13 -30.12 18.30
N VAL A 125 24.58 -29.23 19.19
CA VAL A 125 25.68 -29.49 20.13
C VAL A 125 25.10 -29.65 21.53
N GLU A 126 25.12 -30.90 22.00
CA GLU A 126 24.95 -31.46 23.35
C GLU A 126 24.41 -30.54 24.49
N PRO A 127 23.32 -30.95 25.19
CA PRO A 127 23.03 -30.44 26.51
C PRO A 127 23.95 -31.15 27.52
N GLY A 128 25.10 -30.56 27.78
CA GLY A 128 25.92 -30.96 28.93
C GLY A 128 27.40 -30.63 28.79
N GLN A 129 27.81 -29.44 29.20
CA GLN A 129 28.88 -29.34 30.17
C GLN A 129 28.98 -27.96 30.82
N ASP A 130 29.39 -28.05 32.07
CA ASP A 130 29.63 -27.02 33.06
C ASP A 130 30.32 -25.76 32.55
N GLY A 131 29.97 -24.66 33.21
CA GLY A 131 30.41 -23.33 32.85
C GLY A 131 31.91 -23.15 32.81
N ASP A 132 32.34 -22.24 31.95
CA ASP A 132 33.61 -21.58 32.13
C ASP A 132 33.45 -20.08 31.88
N GLN A 133 33.79 -19.35 32.94
CA GLN A 133 33.88 -17.91 32.98
C GLN A 133 35.13 -17.47 32.23
N SER A 134 35.02 -16.32 31.57
CA SER A 134 36.11 -15.37 31.32
C SER A 134 37.15 -15.73 30.24
N LYS A 135 37.28 -14.82 29.26
CA LYS A 135 38.43 -13.90 29.17
C LYS A 135 38.28 -13.00 27.94
N ILE A 136 37.73 -11.80 28.14
CA ILE A 136 38.01 -10.67 27.24
C ILE A 136 39.41 -10.17 27.62
N PRO A 137 40.39 -10.13 26.70
CA PRO A 137 41.66 -9.44 26.95
C PRO A 137 41.41 -7.93 27.01
N GLN A 138 41.42 -7.38 28.22
CA GLN A 138 41.45 -5.95 28.47
C GLN A 138 42.89 -5.53 28.75
N ALA A 139 43.55 -4.93 27.75
CA ALA A 139 44.69 -4.02 27.92
C ALA A 139 44.10 -2.60 27.76
N GLY A 140 44.10 -1.68 28.74
CA GLY A 140 45.17 -1.25 29.63
C GLY A 140 46.00 -0.19 28.90
N GLY A 141 46.12 1.09 29.28
CA GLY A 141 45.57 1.94 30.35
C GLY A 141 45.29 3.34 29.75
N ASP A 142 45.17 4.45 30.44
CA ASP A 142 45.43 4.85 31.83
C ASP A 142 44.84 6.27 32.00
N ASN A 143 44.31 6.56 33.19
CA ASN A 143 44.28 7.86 33.88
C ASN A 143 43.61 9.10 33.24
N MET A 144 42.48 9.52 33.83
CA MET A 144 42.34 10.70 34.72
C MET A 144 40.92 11.29 34.61
N GLY A 145 40.30 11.60 35.75
CA GLY A 145 39.26 12.63 35.83
C GLY A 145 37.82 12.14 35.95
N GLU A 146 37.38 12.03 37.20
CA GLU A 146 36.15 12.56 37.77
C GLU A 146 35.30 13.53 36.91
N GLU A 147 33.99 13.58 37.17
CA GLU A 147 32.89 14.33 36.50
C GLU A 147 32.33 13.60 35.25
N GLY A 148 31.11 13.07 35.21
CA GLY A 148 29.85 13.69 35.60
C GLY A 148 28.92 13.70 34.38
N MET A 149 27.89 12.85 34.39
CA MET A 149 26.62 13.00 33.68
C MET A 149 26.56 13.23 32.14
N SER A 150 25.68 12.44 31.53
CA SER A 150 24.84 12.74 30.36
C SER A 150 25.48 12.85 28.98
N ASP A 151 25.36 11.76 28.21
CA ASP A 151 25.36 11.83 26.74
C ASP A 151 24.18 11.05 26.16
N ARG A 152 23.03 11.73 26.07
CA ARG A 152 21.91 11.36 25.21
C ARG A 152 22.14 12.08 23.88
N PRO A 153 21.98 11.43 22.70
CA PRO A 153 22.05 12.14 21.43
C PRO A 153 20.99 13.25 21.41
N GLN A 154 21.47 14.48 21.24
CA GLN A 154 20.67 15.70 21.33
C GLN A 154 19.59 15.74 20.25
N ALA A 155 18.37 16.02 20.68
CA ALA A 155 17.24 16.33 19.81
C ALA A 155 17.57 17.57 18.97
N ILE A 156 17.45 17.44 17.65
CA ILE A 156 17.47 18.56 16.70
C ILE A 156 16.33 19.51 17.09
N GLY A 157 16.70 20.69 17.61
CA GLY A 157 15.77 21.71 18.08
C GLY A 157 14.94 22.29 16.95
N PHE A 158 13.64 21.99 16.95
CA PHE A 158 12.65 22.76 16.21
C PHE A 158 12.37 24.08 16.95
N PRO A 159 12.33 25.24 16.27
CA PRO A 159 12.00 26.50 16.92
C PRO A 159 10.53 26.50 17.40
N PRO A 160 10.23 27.06 18.59
CA PRO A 160 8.86 27.16 19.07
C PRO A 160 8.03 28.15 18.23
N SER A 161 6.85 27.71 17.80
CA SER A 161 5.87 28.52 17.07
C SER A 161 5.40 29.74 17.89
N PRO A 162 5.29 30.95 17.30
CA PRO A 162 4.83 32.14 17.99
C PRO A 162 3.30 32.16 18.02
N ALA A 163 2.69 31.46 18.97
CA ALA A 163 1.23 31.46 19.12
C ALA A 163 0.78 31.40 20.58
N VAL A 164 1.34 32.25 21.45
CA VAL A 164 0.67 32.62 22.71
C VAL A 164 0.96 34.09 23.04
N LYS A 165 0.35 35.00 22.28
CA LYS A 165 0.22 36.40 22.68
C LYS A 165 -1.25 36.77 22.57
N GLY A 166 -2.03 36.50 23.63
CA GLY A 166 -3.43 36.93 23.65
C GLY A 166 -4.39 36.26 24.62
N MET A 167 -3.97 35.36 25.53
CA MET A 167 -4.91 34.76 26.49
C MET A 167 -4.75 35.40 27.86
N THR A 168 -5.30 36.62 27.99
CA THR A 168 -5.51 37.31 29.25
C THR A 168 -6.51 36.52 30.09
N VAL A 169 -6.08 36.03 31.25
CA VAL A 169 -6.96 35.42 32.26
C VAL A 169 -7.72 36.56 32.96
N ARG A 170 -9.04 36.43 33.05
CA ARG A 170 -9.92 37.26 33.88
C ARG A 170 -9.81 36.86 35.34
#